data_AF-A0A7C6W0Q4-F1
#
_entry.id   AF-A0A7C6W0Q4-F1
#
_cell.length_a   1.000
_cell.length_b   1.000
_cell.length_c   1.000
_cell.angle_alpha   90.00
_cell.angle_beta   90.00
_cell.angle_gamma   90.00
#
_symmetry.space_group_name_H-M   'P 1'
#
loop_
_entity.id
_entity.type
_entity.pdbx_description
1 polymer ?
#
loop_
_entity_poly.entity_id
_entity_poly.type
_entity_poly.pdbx_seq_one_letter_code
_entity_poly.pdbx_strand_id
1 'polypeptide(L)'
;MKLHHYLGFWLLGACGASAQAAGLEPDWLRLIKAAPAMQVEWAVRYEHGEGVTRNYDRAMRLYCAAARRGHVQAQYQLGWMYANGRGVARDDAQAAAWFQLAAAKGDAPAQRMLARLDDPAKTRRAVCAEPVDPTRKPPSFQVAVRRGPPSPQRARVEALVNHMAPAYGLQPSLVLAVIEAESGYNSQARSIKDAQGLMQLIPETAERFGVRDPYDPVQNLHGGMAYLRWLLAYFQGDVRLTLAGYNAGEGAVLRYGGVPPYAETRAYVEKITRAYGQLAHPPVTPVTGPARLNRPPFATGPAAPAPLLVKTQPAGNAANR
;
A
#
# COMPACT_ATOMS: atom_id res chain seq x y z
N MET A 1 -53.06 43.60 -40.30
CA MET A 1 -53.90 43.01 -39.25
C MET A 1 -53.03 42.75 -38.02
N LYS A 2 -53.39 43.35 -36.88
CA LYS A 2 -52.76 43.15 -35.56
C LYS A 2 -53.27 41.82 -35.00
N LEU A 3 -52.43 41.10 -34.23
CA LEU A 3 -52.88 40.43 -33.00
C LEU A 3 -51.67 40.18 -32.08
N HIS A 4 -51.68 40.87 -30.94
CA HIS A 4 -50.88 40.55 -29.76
C HIS A 4 -51.51 39.37 -29.03
N HIS A 5 -50.71 38.47 -28.44
CA HIS A 5 -51.08 37.76 -27.22
C HIS A 5 -49.85 37.58 -26.31
N TYR A 6 -50.04 37.97 -25.05
CA TYR A 6 -49.15 37.87 -23.89
C TYR A 6 -49.30 36.50 -23.20
N LEU A 7 -48.47 36.29 -22.16
CA LEU A 7 -48.43 35.22 -21.13
C LEU A 7 -47.58 33.98 -21.49
N GLY A 8 -46.68 33.49 -20.64
CA GLY A 8 -46.34 33.85 -19.26
C GLY A 8 -45.00 33.22 -18.84
N PHE A 9 -44.29 33.96 -17.98
CA PHE A 9 -43.06 33.59 -17.29
C PHE A 9 -43.34 32.46 -16.28
N TRP A 10 -42.59 31.36 -16.35
CA TRP A 10 -42.37 30.47 -15.20
C TRP A 10 -40.88 30.47 -14.87
N LEU A 11 -40.52 31.25 -13.86
CA LEU A 11 -39.28 31.11 -13.11
C LEU A 11 -39.45 29.91 -12.18
N LEU A 12 -38.84 28.78 -12.53
CA LEU A 12 -38.53 27.72 -11.58
C LEU A 12 -37.01 27.74 -11.37
N GLY A 13 -36.61 28.31 -10.24
CA GLY A 13 -35.26 28.23 -9.73
C GLY A 13 -34.91 26.79 -9.43
N ALA A 14 -33.86 26.30 -10.07
CA ALA A 14 -33.16 25.10 -9.65
C ALA A 14 -31.86 25.53 -8.94
N CYS A 15 -31.97 25.79 -7.64
CA CYS A 15 -30.86 25.52 -6.73
C CYS A 15 -30.72 24.00 -6.65
N GLY A 16 -29.80 23.43 -7.43
CA GLY A 16 -29.52 22.00 -7.47
C GLY A 16 -28.02 21.77 -7.41
N ALA A 17 -27.55 21.50 -6.19
CA ALA A 17 -26.27 20.93 -5.79
C ALA A 17 -25.22 20.71 -6.90
N SER A 18 -24.10 21.43 -6.79
CA SER A 18 -22.82 21.01 -7.35
C SER A 18 -22.43 19.67 -6.72
N ALA A 19 -22.82 18.57 -7.35
CA ALA A 19 -22.26 17.27 -7.06
C ALA A 19 -20.77 17.33 -7.41
N GLN A 20 -19.92 17.38 -6.38
CA GLN A 20 -18.49 17.11 -6.56
C GLN A 20 -18.38 15.74 -7.25
N ALA A 21 -17.90 15.75 -8.48
CA ALA A 21 -17.43 14.56 -9.16
C ALA A 21 -16.24 14.02 -8.36
N ALA A 22 -16.51 13.14 -7.39
CA ALA A 22 -15.53 12.22 -6.88
C ALA A 22 -15.18 11.28 -8.04
N GLY A 23 -14.23 11.71 -8.87
CA GLY A 23 -13.78 10.98 -10.04
C GLY A 23 -13.25 9.62 -9.60
N LEU A 24 -13.77 8.55 -10.19
CA LEU A 24 -13.25 7.20 -10.02
C LEU A 24 -11.76 7.21 -10.40
N GLU A 25 -10.88 7.00 -9.41
CA GLU A 25 -9.45 6.79 -9.69
C GLU A 25 -9.33 5.61 -10.67
N PRO A 26 -8.56 5.75 -11.76
CA PRO A 26 -8.33 4.68 -12.70
C PRO A 26 -7.55 3.56 -12.01
N ASP A 27 -7.79 2.33 -12.46
CA ASP A 27 -7.02 1.17 -12.06
C ASP A 27 -5.51 1.48 -12.16
N TRP A 28 -4.83 1.36 -11.02
CA TRP A 28 -3.42 1.64 -10.86
C TRP A 28 -2.54 0.85 -11.84
N LEU A 29 -2.91 -0.41 -12.13
CA LEU A 29 -2.16 -1.26 -13.06
C LEU A 29 -2.26 -0.78 -14.49
N ARG A 30 -3.45 -0.35 -14.89
CA ARG A 30 -3.68 0.27 -16.19
C ARG A 30 -2.89 1.58 -16.28
N LEU A 31 -2.89 2.37 -15.22
CA LEU A 31 -2.24 3.67 -15.19
C LEU A 31 -0.71 3.55 -15.28
N ILE A 32 -0.10 2.60 -14.56
CA ILE A 32 1.35 2.41 -14.57
C ILE A 32 1.88 1.88 -15.91
N LYS A 33 1.02 1.23 -16.71
CA LYS A 33 1.34 0.74 -18.06
C LYS A 33 0.91 1.71 -19.18
N ALA A 34 0.25 2.81 -18.82
CA ALA A 34 -0.28 3.76 -19.78
C ALA A 34 0.82 4.48 -20.57
N ALA A 35 0.42 5.26 -21.58
CA ALA A 35 1.34 6.13 -22.31
C ALA A 35 2.02 7.14 -21.35
N PRO A 36 3.26 7.57 -21.60
CA PRO A 36 3.99 8.47 -20.70
C PRO A 36 3.24 9.78 -20.40
N ALA A 37 2.51 10.32 -21.38
CA ALA A 37 1.69 11.51 -21.20
C ALA A 37 0.59 11.30 -20.13
N MET A 38 -0.11 10.16 -20.17
CA MET A 38 -1.15 9.83 -19.20
C MET A 38 -0.56 9.58 -17.81
N GLN A 39 0.61 8.93 -17.73
CA GLN A 39 1.33 8.76 -16.47
C GLN A 39 1.66 10.12 -15.84
N VAL A 40 2.18 11.06 -16.65
CA VAL A 40 2.51 12.42 -16.19
C VAL A 40 1.28 13.20 -15.76
N GLU A 41 0.19 13.13 -16.51
CA GLU A 41 -1.07 13.80 -16.16
C GLU A 41 -1.56 13.36 -14.78
N TRP A 42 -1.64 12.04 -14.56
CA TRP A 42 -2.05 11.52 -13.27
C TRP A 42 -1.03 11.77 -12.16
N ALA A 43 0.26 11.79 -12.49
CA ALA A 43 1.29 12.17 -11.53
C ALA A 43 1.08 13.59 -11.02
N VAL A 44 0.76 14.55 -11.90
CA VAL A 44 0.42 15.93 -11.54
C VAL A 44 -0.79 15.97 -10.63
N ARG A 45 -1.86 15.23 -10.99
CA ARG A 45 -3.09 15.15 -10.17
C ARG A 45 -2.79 14.63 -8.77
N TYR A 46 -2.02 13.56 -8.64
CA TYR A 46 -1.60 13.03 -7.34
C TYR A 46 -0.67 13.98 -6.59
N GLU A 47 0.24 14.68 -7.28
CA GLU A 47 1.16 15.64 -6.66
C GLU A 47 0.42 16.85 -6.08
N HIS A 48 -0.65 17.31 -6.74
CA HIS A 48 -1.39 18.52 -6.35
C HIS A 48 -2.72 18.23 -5.64
N GLY A 49 -3.22 16.99 -5.68
CA GLY A 49 -4.53 16.62 -5.15
C GLY A 49 -5.69 17.03 -6.05
N GLU A 50 -5.49 17.05 -7.38
CA GLU A 50 -6.51 17.51 -8.33
C GLU A 50 -7.48 16.38 -8.68
N GLY A 51 -8.66 16.41 -8.06
CA GLY A 51 -9.69 15.37 -8.25
C GLY A 51 -9.33 14.01 -7.63
N VAL A 52 -8.23 13.94 -6.89
CA VAL A 52 -7.76 12.77 -6.12
C VAL A 52 -7.13 13.21 -4.81
N THR A 53 -7.03 12.30 -3.84
CA THR A 53 -6.25 12.57 -2.62
C THR A 53 -4.78 12.75 -3.00
N ARG A 54 -4.19 13.86 -2.57
CA ARG A 54 -2.77 14.15 -2.79
C ARG A 54 -1.89 13.00 -2.28
N ASN A 55 -1.02 12.48 -3.14
CA ASN A 55 -0.19 11.31 -2.87
C ASN A 55 1.14 11.41 -3.65
N TYR A 56 2.19 11.86 -2.97
CA TYR A 56 3.49 12.03 -3.60
C TYR A 56 4.14 10.73 -4.04
N ASP A 57 3.90 9.62 -3.32
CA ASP A 57 4.46 8.31 -3.69
C ASP A 57 3.89 7.83 -5.03
N ARG A 58 2.58 7.96 -5.26
CA ARG A 58 1.96 7.65 -6.55
C ARG A 58 2.45 8.58 -7.65
N ALA A 59 2.57 9.88 -7.37
CA ALA A 59 3.13 10.85 -8.31
C ALA A 59 4.56 10.48 -8.75
N MET A 60 5.46 10.23 -7.80
CA MET A 60 6.84 9.83 -8.07
C MET A 60 6.93 8.54 -8.90
N ARG A 61 6.10 7.54 -8.61
CA ARG A 61 6.09 6.26 -9.36
C ARG A 61 5.66 6.45 -10.80
N LEU A 62 4.64 7.28 -11.05
CA LEU A 62 4.16 7.59 -12.39
C LEU A 62 5.17 8.45 -13.17
N TYR A 63 5.75 9.47 -12.53
CA TYR A 63 6.84 10.23 -13.12
C TYR A 63 8.02 9.34 -13.46
N CYS A 64 8.42 8.43 -12.57
CA CYS A 64 9.46 7.46 -12.88
C CYS A 64 9.13 6.59 -14.10
N ALA A 65 7.92 6.02 -14.16
CA ALA A 65 7.51 5.16 -15.27
C ALA A 65 7.62 5.90 -16.62
N ALA A 66 7.22 7.18 -16.66
CA ALA A 66 7.31 8.02 -17.84
C ALA A 66 8.76 8.44 -18.15
N ALA A 67 9.54 8.82 -17.12
CA ALA A 67 10.91 9.28 -17.23
C ALA A 67 11.87 8.19 -17.74
N ARG A 68 11.66 6.93 -17.33
CA ARG A 68 12.40 5.75 -17.83
C ARG A 68 12.18 5.53 -19.33
N ARG A 69 11.02 5.96 -19.85
CA ARG A 69 10.69 5.94 -21.28
C ARG A 69 11.12 7.22 -21.99
N GLY A 70 11.89 8.07 -21.33
CA GLY A 70 12.47 9.28 -21.89
C GLY A 70 11.55 10.49 -21.90
N HIS A 71 10.43 10.49 -21.17
CA HIS A 71 9.54 11.65 -21.12
C HIS A 71 10.20 12.82 -20.39
N VAL A 72 10.48 13.90 -21.12
CA VAL A 72 11.30 15.04 -20.66
C VAL A 72 10.70 15.71 -19.43
N GLN A 73 9.41 16.04 -19.46
CA GLN A 73 8.73 16.66 -18.32
C GLN A 73 8.79 15.77 -17.07
N ALA A 74 8.72 14.45 -17.23
CA ALA A 74 8.74 13.54 -16.08
C ALA A 74 10.13 13.48 -15.44
N GLN A 75 11.18 13.52 -16.27
CA GLN A 75 12.57 13.64 -15.82
C GLN A 75 12.76 14.96 -15.05
N TYR A 76 12.26 16.08 -15.58
CA TYR A 76 12.28 17.36 -14.87
C TYR A 76 11.54 17.29 -13.52
N GLN A 77 10.32 16.76 -13.49
CA GLN A 77 9.53 16.67 -12.25
C GLN A 77 10.21 15.80 -11.19
N LEU A 78 10.83 14.68 -11.56
CA LEU A 78 11.63 13.88 -10.61
C LEU A 78 12.81 14.69 -10.06
N GLY A 79 13.52 15.41 -10.92
CA GLY A 79 14.60 16.29 -10.50
C GLY A 79 14.11 17.32 -9.47
N TRP A 80 12.96 17.93 -9.74
CA TRP A 80 12.32 18.88 -8.83
C TRP A 80 12.01 18.24 -7.48
N MET A 81 11.31 17.09 -7.48
CA MET A 81 10.88 16.41 -6.26
C MET A 81 12.06 16.05 -5.36
N TYR A 82 13.17 15.60 -5.94
CA TYR A 82 14.41 15.33 -5.20
C TYR A 82 15.08 16.61 -4.67
N ALA A 83 15.18 17.69 -5.46
CA ALA A 83 15.84 18.93 -5.03
C ALA A 83 15.15 19.61 -3.82
N ASN A 84 13.85 19.36 -3.67
CA ASN A 84 13.02 20.02 -2.66
C ASN A 84 12.47 19.04 -1.60
N GLY A 85 12.81 17.76 -1.69
CA GLY A 85 12.30 16.73 -0.79
C GLY A 85 10.78 16.55 -0.80
N ARG A 86 10.13 16.68 -1.97
CA ARG A 86 8.67 16.53 -2.11
C ARG A 86 8.32 15.06 -2.27
N GLY A 87 7.82 14.43 -1.19
CA GLY A 87 7.48 13.00 -1.18
C GLY A 87 8.68 12.06 -1.05
N VAL A 88 9.90 12.59 -0.98
CA VAL A 88 11.14 11.86 -0.79
C VAL A 88 12.09 12.73 0.04
N ALA A 89 13.08 12.14 0.70
CA ALA A 89 14.15 12.95 1.29
C ALA A 89 14.88 13.74 0.18
N ARG A 90 15.29 14.98 0.49
CA ARG A 90 16.07 15.79 -0.44
C ARG A 90 17.35 15.05 -0.84
N ASP A 91 17.62 14.96 -2.13
CA ASP A 91 18.80 14.32 -2.70
C ASP A 91 19.24 15.08 -3.96
N ASP A 92 20.17 16.02 -3.77
CA ASP A 92 20.64 16.89 -4.85
C ASP A 92 21.41 16.11 -5.94
N ALA A 93 22.00 14.96 -5.60
CA ALA A 93 22.67 14.11 -6.57
C ALA A 93 21.67 13.40 -7.50
N GLN A 94 20.55 12.90 -6.96
CA GLN A 94 19.46 12.40 -7.80
C GLN A 94 18.79 13.52 -8.58
N ALA A 95 18.60 14.70 -7.98
CA ALA A 95 18.04 15.85 -8.67
C ALA A 95 18.87 16.21 -9.91
N ALA A 96 20.19 16.35 -9.74
CA ALA A 96 21.11 16.66 -10.83
C ALA A 96 21.07 15.58 -11.92
N ALA A 97 21.05 14.30 -11.55
CA ALA A 97 21.00 13.21 -12.51
C ALA A 97 19.73 13.25 -13.38
N TRP A 98 18.57 13.55 -12.78
CA TRP A 98 17.31 13.67 -13.51
C TRP A 98 17.23 14.92 -14.37
N PHE A 99 17.69 16.06 -13.86
CA PHE A 99 17.74 17.30 -14.64
C PHE A 99 18.73 17.19 -15.82
N GLN A 100 19.86 16.51 -15.68
CA GLN A 100 20.78 16.26 -16.80
C GLN A 100 20.11 15.51 -17.95
N LEU A 101 19.30 14.49 -17.65
CA LEU A 101 18.56 13.75 -18.68
C LEU A 101 17.55 14.63 -19.43
N ALA A 102 16.84 15.50 -18.70
CA ALA A 102 15.90 16.45 -19.31
C ALA A 102 16.63 17.54 -20.12
N ALA A 103 17.71 18.10 -19.56
CA ALA A 103 18.53 19.15 -20.18
C ALA A 103 19.21 18.66 -21.46
N ALA A 104 19.66 17.41 -21.50
CA ALA A 104 20.23 16.77 -22.68
C ALA A 104 19.22 16.67 -23.85
N LYS A 105 17.92 16.78 -23.55
CA LYS A 105 16.83 16.82 -24.53
C LYS A 105 16.30 18.23 -24.78
N GLY A 106 17.03 19.25 -24.35
CA GLY A 106 16.70 20.66 -24.58
C GLY A 106 15.76 21.30 -23.56
N ASP A 107 15.50 20.66 -22.41
CA ASP A 107 14.66 21.26 -21.38
C ASP A 107 15.37 22.45 -20.69
N ALA A 108 15.01 23.67 -21.10
CA ALA A 108 15.58 24.90 -20.56
C ALA A 108 15.32 25.09 -19.04
N PRO A 109 14.14 24.72 -18.48
CA PRO A 109 13.95 24.69 -17.02
C PRO A 109 14.96 23.80 -16.30
N ALA A 110 15.22 22.59 -16.78
CA ALA A 110 16.21 21.67 -16.20
C ALA A 110 17.63 22.24 -16.25
N GLN A 111 18.03 22.86 -17.36
CA GLN A 111 19.33 23.55 -17.48
C GLN A 111 19.50 24.63 -16.40
N ARG A 112 18.46 25.44 -16.17
CA ARG A 112 18.46 26.47 -15.11
C ARG A 112 18.47 25.88 -13.70
N MET A 113 17.97 24.66 -13.50
CA MET A 113 18.02 23.99 -12.20
C MET A 113 19.40 23.40 -11.93
N LEU A 114 20.05 22.81 -12.94
CA LEU A 114 21.41 22.30 -12.82
C LEU A 114 22.40 23.38 -12.37
N ALA A 115 22.29 24.58 -12.90
CA ALA A 115 23.14 25.71 -12.51
C ALA A 115 22.96 26.16 -11.04
N ARG A 116 21.88 25.72 -10.38
CA ARG A 116 21.54 26.07 -8.99
C ARG A 116 21.79 24.96 -7.99
N LEU A 117 22.14 23.74 -8.45
CA LEU A 117 22.49 22.64 -7.56
C LEU A 117 23.98 22.70 -7.25
N ASP A 118 24.32 22.63 -5.96
CA ASP A 118 25.70 22.59 -5.52
C ASP A 118 26.37 21.27 -5.96
N ASP A 119 27.55 21.36 -6.57
CA ASP A 119 28.44 20.25 -6.92
C ASP A 119 27.87 19.21 -7.93
N PRO A 120 27.80 19.55 -9.24
CA PRO A 120 27.42 18.61 -10.31
C PRO A 120 28.42 17.45 -10.50
N ALA A 121 29.60 17.48 -9.89
CA ALA A 121 30.61 16.42 -10.03
C ALA A 121 30.28 15.15 -9.24
N LYS A 122 29.24 15.18 -8.38
CA LYS A 122 28.72 14.00 -7.66
C LYS A 122 27.54 13.33 -8.34
N THR A 123 27.31 13.54 -9.65
CA THR A 123 26.19 12.89 -10.32
C THR A 123 26.31 11.37 -10.31
N ARG A 124 25.30 10.75 -9.68
CA ARG A 124 25.07 9.30 -9.72
C ARG A 124 24.08 9.00 -10.82
N ARG A 125 24.01 7.74 -11.27
CA ARG A 125 22.98 7.32 -12.23
C ARG A 125 21.59 7.66 -11.69
N ALA A 126 20.78 8.33 -12.50
CA ALA A 126 19.37 8.57 -12.21
C ALA A 126 18.68 7.23 -11.90
N VAL A 127 18.17 7.10 -10.69
CA VAL A 127 17.46 5.89 -10.25
C VAL A 127 16.06 6.25 -9.82
N CYS A 128 15.16 5.32 -10.07
CA CYS A 128 13.88 5.31 -9.40
C CYS A 128 13.82 4.14 -8.44
N ALA A 129 13.04 4.30 -7.37
CA ALA A 129 12.30 3.15 -6.85
C ALA A 129 11.46 2.58 -7.99
N GLU A 130 11.62 1.30 -8.32
CA GLU A 130 10.88 0.67 -9.41
C GLU A 130 9.38 0.97 -9.25
N PRO A 131 8.69 1.47 -10.30
CA PRO A 131 7.24 1.43 -10.36
C PRO A 131 6.82 -0.01 -10.02
N VAL A 132 5.84 -0.20 -9.14
CA VAL A 132 5.29 -1.54 -8.93
C VAL A 132 4.48 -1.84 -10.17
N ASP A 133 5.12 -2.36 -11.21
CA ASP A 133 4.39 -3.19 -12.16
C ASP A 133 4.37 -4.59 -11.52
N PRO A 134 3.26 -5.00 -10.89
CA PRO A 134 3.23 -6.28 -10.20
C PRO A 134 3.30 -7.46 -11.19
N THR A 135 3.25 -7.19 -12.50
CA THR A 135 3.49 -8.20 -13.55
C THR A 135 4.96 -8.30 -13.95
N ARG A 136 5.81 -7.34 -13.56
CA ARG A 136 7.25 -7.40 -13.83
C ARG A 136 7.90 -8.39 -12.87
N LYS A 137 8.17 -9.59 -13.36
CA LYS A 137 9.00 -10.57 -12.65
C LYS A 137 10.40 -9.97 -12.47
N PRO A 138 10.91 -9.80 -11.23
CA PRO A 138 12.28 -9.31 -11.05
C PRO A 138 13.26 -10.28 -11.73
N PRO A 139 14.39 -9.79 -12.29
CA PRO A 139 15.40 -10.67 -12.83
C PRO A 139 15.82 -11.67 -11.76
N SER A 140 15.53 -12.95 -11.98
CA SER A 140 15.93 -14.03 -11.10
C SER A 140 17.43 -14.25 -11.28
N PHE A 141 18.25 -13.56 -10.50
CA PHE A 141 19.62 -14.01 -10.28
C PHE A 141 19.54 -15.25 -9.39
N GLN A 142 19.44 -16.42 -10.02
CA GLN A 142 19.67 -17.68 -9.32
C GLN A 142 21.17 -17.79 -9.05
N VAL A 143 21.65 -17.09 -8.02
CA VAL A 143 22.85 -17.57 -7.33
C VAL A 143 22.40 -18.86 -6.67
N ALA A 144 22.77 -19.99 -7.26
CA ALA A 144 22.53 -21.31 -6.70
C ALA A 144 23.36 -21.45 -5.42
N VAL A 145 22.89 -20.85 -4.33
CA VAL A 145 23.31 -21.22 -2.99
C VAL A 145 22.82 -22.65 -2.83
N ARG A 146 23.73 -23.63 -2.92
CA ARG A 146 23.43 -25.02 -2.57
C ARG A 146 23.03 -25.05 -1.11
N ARG A 147 21.74 -24.86 -0.84
CA ARG A 147 21.15 -25.07 0.47
C ARG A 147 21.19 -26.58 0.71
N GLY A 148 21.82 -27.00 1.81
CA GLY A 148 21.77 -28.39 2.25
C GLY A 148 20.32 -28.85 2.47
N PRO A 149 20.09 -30.15 2.71
CA PRO A 149 18.74 -30.66 2.97
C PRO A 149 18.06 -29.88 4.11
N PRO A 150 16.75 -29.61 4.02
CA PRO A 150 16.02 -28.88 5.05
C PRO A 150 16.09 -29.62 6.38
N SER A 151 16.10 -28.88 7.49
CA SER A 151 15.99 -29.47 8.82
C SER A 151 14.65 -30.23 8.95
N PRO A 152 14.56 -31.26 9.83
CA PRO A 152 13.30 -31.97 10.05
C PRO A 152 12.14 -31.04 10.45
N GLN A 153 12.43 -29.98 11.21
CA GLN A 153 11.44 -28.95 11.57
C GLN A 153 10.94 -28.19 10.34
N ARG A 154 11.86 -27.72 9.49
CA ARG A 154 11.52 -27.03 8.24
C ARG A 154 10.69 -27.93 7.33
N ALA A 155 11.07 -29.20 7.16
CA ALA A 155 10.33 -30.15 6.33
C ALA A 155 8.88 -30.36 6.81
N ARG A 156 8.65 -30.41 8.14
CA ARG A 156 7.29 -30.49 8.71
C ARG A 156 6.46 -29.25 8.42
N VAL A 157 7.03 -28.06 8.59
CA VAL A 157 6.34 -26.79 8.28
C VAL A 157 6.05 -26.69 6.79
N GLU A 158 7.00 -27.06 5.93
CA GLU A 158 6.80 -27.10 4.47
C GLU A 158 5.65 -28.04 4.08
N ALA A 159 5.57 -29.22 4.68
CA ALA A 159 4.46 -30.15 4.45
C ALA A 159 3.10 -29.57 4.87
N LEU A 160 3.02 -28.94 6.04
CA LEU A 160 1.80 -28.27 6.51
C LEU A 160 1.37 -27.14 5.57
N VAL A 161 2.30 -26.28 5.17
CA VAL A 161 2.01 -25.15 4.26
C VAL A 161 1.55 -25.64 2.89
N ASN A 162 2.22 -26.65 2.33
CA ASN A 162 1.83 -27.24 1.04
C ASN A 162 0.42 -27.83 1.09
N HIS A 163 0.02 -28.39 2.24
CA HIS A 163 -1.32 -28.94 2.43
C HIS A 163 -2.38 -27.83 2.64
N MET A 164 -2.09 -26.83 3.47
CA MET A 164 -3.08 -25.86 3.94
C MET A 164 -3.25 -24.63 3.05
N ALA A 165 -2.16 -24.09 2.50
CA ALA A 165 -2.17 -22.83 1.75
C ALA A 165 -3.18 -22.80 0.57
N PRO A 166 -3.35 -23.89 -0.22
CA PRO A 166 -4.33 -23.91 -1.31
C PRO A 166 -5.77 -23.67 -0.86
N ALA A 167 -6.16 -24.08 0.36
CA ALA A 167 -7.50 -23.83 0.90
C ALA A 167 -7.77 -22.34 1.16
N TYR A 168 -6.72 -21.55 1.32
CA TYR A 168 -6.78 -20.09 1.43
C TYR A 168 -6.67 -19.38 0.07
N GLY A 169 -6.51 -20.16 -1.02
CA GLY A 169 -6.16 -19.64 -2.34
C GLY A 169 -4.75 -19.08 -2.42
N LEU A 170 -3.86 -19.40 -1.46
CA LEU A 170 -2.49 -18.90 -1.40
C LEU A 170 -1.54 -19.87 -2.10
N GLN A 171 -0.56 -19.31 -2.81
CA GLN A 171 0.57 -20.10 -3.27
C GLN A 171 1.47 -20.47 -2.08
N PRO A 172 1.81 -21.76 -1.87
CA PRO A 172 2.69 -22.20 -0.78
C PRO A 172 4.03 -21.45 -0.75
N SER A 173 4.59 -21.11 -1.92
CA SER A 173 5.86 -20.39 -2.04
C SER A 173 5.85 -19.00 -1.40
N LEU A 174 4.71 -18.27 -1.43
CA LEU A 174 4.59 -16.98 -0.76
C LEU A 174 4.57 -17.17 0.76
N VAL A 175 3.77 -18.12 1.25
CA VAL A 175 3.64 -18.41 2.68
C VAL A 175 4.98 -18.85 3.27
N LEU A 176 5.71 -19.74 2.58
CA LEU A 176 7.04 -20.18 2.99
C LEU A 176 8.06 -19.04 3.02
N ALA A 177 8.01 -18.12 2.03
CA ALA A 177 8.88 -16.95 2.01
C ALA A 177 8.61 -16.01 3.19
N VAL A 178 7.34 -15.84 3.59
CA VAL A 178 6.95 -15.10 4.81
C VAL A 178 7.49 -15.81 6.06
N ILE A 179 7.25 -17.11 6.23
CA ILE A 179 7.72 -17.88 7.41
C ILE A 179 9.25 -17.81 7.55
N GLU A 180 9.99 -17.97 6.43
CA GLU A 180 11.45 -17.87 6.44
C GLU A 180 11.92 -16.46 6.85
N ALA A 181 11.18 -15.41 6.48
CA ALA A 181 11.52 -14.04 6.86
C ALA A 181 11.16 -13.73 8.32
N GLU A 182 10.05 -14.25 8.81
CA GLU A 182 9.48 -13.94 10.13
C GLU A 182 10.11 -14.75 11.26
N SER A 183 10.17 -16.08 11.13
CA SER A 183 10.58 -16.97 12.22
C SER A 183 11.75 -17.88 11.87
N GLY A 184 12.14 -17.95 10.59
CA GLY A 184 13.09 -18.95 10.14
C GLY A 184 12.61 -20.37 10.42
N TYR A 185 11.30 -20.62 10.29
CA TYR A 185 10.62 -21.90 10.58
C TYR A 185 10.54 -22.28 12.07
N ASN A 186 10.84 -21.35 12.99
CA ASN A 186 10.72 -21.59 14.43
C ASN A 186 9.30 -21.29 14.94
N SER A 187 8.53 -22.33 15.27
CA SER A 187 7.17 -22.18 15.83
C SER A 187 7.14 -21.58 17.24
N GLN A 188 8.28 -21.52 17.93
CA GLN A 188 8.42 -20.94 19.26
C GLN A 188 9.02 -19.52 19.22
N ALA A 189 9.12 -18.92 18.04
CA ALA A 189 9.70 -17.58 17.88
C ALA A 189 8.83 -16.52 18.56
N ARG A 190 9.47 -15.57 19.24
CA ARG A 190 8.84 -14.38 19.82
C ARG A 190 9.73 -13.16 19.55
N SER A 191 9.17 -12.11 18.94
CA SER A 191 9.90 -10.87 18.70
C SER A 191 9.84 -9.90 19.88
N ILE A 192 10.64 -8.83 19.82
CA ILE A 192 10.58 -7.70 20.76
C ILE A 192 9.23 -6.96 20.74
N LYS A 193 8.47 -7.08 19.64
CA LYS A 193 7.13 -6.48 19.45
C LYS A 193 6.02 -7.47 19.84
N ASP A 194 6.36 -8.53 20.56
CA ASP A 194 5.46 -9.61 20.96
C ASP A 194 4.78 -10.34 19.79
N ALA A 195 5.44 -10.35 18.62
CA ALA A 195 4.98 -11.14 17.48
C ALA A 195 5.39 -12.61 17.69
N GLN A 196 4.47 -13.56 17.45
CA GLN A 196 4.59 -14.93 17.95
C GLN A 196 4.41 -15.99 16.86
N GLY A 197 5.16 -17.08 16.99
CA GLY A 197 5.04 -18.29 16.18
C GLY A 197 5.61 -18.18 14.77
N LEU A 198 5.23 -19.15 13.92
CA LEU A 198 5.79 -19.34 12.57
C LEU A 198 5.67 -18.11 11.67
N MET A 199 4.55 -17.42 11.74
CA MET A 199 4.22 -16.25 10.93
C MET A 199 4.22 -14.94 11.74
N GLN A 200 4.79 -14.96 12.95
CA GLN A 200 4.98 -13.79 13.83
C GLN A 200 3.71 -12.92 13.94
N LEU A 201 2.63 -13.51 14.46
CA LEU A 201 1.39 -12.78 14.70
C LEU A 201 1.50 -11.99 16.01
N ILE A 202 1.23 -10.70 15.98
CA ILE A 202 1.00 -9.92 17.22
C ILE A 202 -0.32 -10.35 17.87
N PRO A 203 -0.49 -10.19 19.20
CA PRO A 203 -1.65 -10.70 19.93
C PRO A 203 -3.00 -10.25 19.36
N GLU A 204 -3.12 -8.98 18.99
CA GLU A 204 -4.36 -8.43 18.44
C GLU A 204 -4.72 -9.05 17.09
N THR A 205 -3.71 -9.35 16.26
CA THR A 205 -3.89 -10.05 14.98
C THR A 205 -4.24 -11.51 15.20
N ALA A 206 -3.57 -12.18 16.14
CA ALA A 206 -3.88 -13.56 16.52
C ALA A 206 -5.34 -13.70 16.96
N GLU A 207 -5.81 -12.84 17.86
CA GLU A 207 -7.20 -12.77 18.31
C GLU A 207 -8.16 -12.52 17.13
N ARG A 208 -7.87 -11.51 16.31
CA ARG A 208 -8.70 -11.14 15.14
C ARG A 208 -8.90 -12.30 14.16
N PHE A 209 -7.92 -13.17 14.01
CA PHE A 209 -7.96 -14.32 13.09
C PHE A 209 -8.15 -15.67 13.80
N GLY A 210 -8.62 -15.67 15.04
CA GLY A 210 -9.09 -16.88 15.74
C GLY A 210 -7.98 -17.81 16.23
N VAL A 211 -6.78 -17.29 16.45
CA VAL A 211 -5.63 -18.03 17.00
C VAL A 211 -5.66 -17.95 18.52
N ARG A 212 -5.81 -19.10 19.20
CA ARG A 212 -5.80 -19.17 20.67
C ARG A 212 -4.41 -19.45 21.21
N ASP A 213 -3.71 -20.39 20.57
CA ASP A 213 -2.30 -20.67 20.85
C ASP A 213 -1.45 -20.28 19.63
N PRO A 214 -0.75 -19.13 19.68
CA PRO A 214 0.08 -18.68 18.57
C PRO A 214 1.39 -19.47 18.43
N TYR A 215 1.74 -20.34 19.38
CA TYR A 215 2.89 -21.24 19.30
C TYR A 215 2.54 -22.62 18.73
N ASP A 216 1.25 -22.97 18.70
CA ASP A 216 0.76 -24.11 17.93
C ASP A 216 0.92 -23.82 16.42
N PRO A 217 1.71 -24.61 15.68
CA PRO A 217 2.05 -24.31 14.30
C PRO A 217 0.82 -24.33 13.37
N VAL A 218 -0.18 -25.18 13.65
CA VAL A 218 -1.37 -25.28 12.80
C VAL A 218 -2.27 -24.06 13.00
N GLN A 219 -2.54 -23.66 14.24
CA GLN A 219 -3.29 -22.44 14.54
C GLN A 219 -2.58 -21.18 14.04
N ASN A 220 -1.26 -21.07 14.25
CA ASN A 220 -0.49 -19.92 13.77
C ASN A 220 -0.55 -19.80 12.24
N LEU A 221 -0.41 -20.93 11.53
CA LEU A 221 -0.56 -20.98 10.08
C LEU A 221 -1.98 -20.57 9.65
N HIS A 222 -3.03 -21.08 10.28
CA HIS A 222 -4.41 -20.69 9.98
C HIS A 222 -4.62 -19.18 10.10
N GLY A 223 -4.18 -18.58 11.21
CA GLY A 223 -4.31 -17.14 11.44
C GLY A 223 -3.48 -16.30 10.49
N GLY A 224 -2.21 -16.65 10.30
CA GLY A 224 -1.29 -15.92 9.43
C GLY A 224 -1.68 -16.01 7.95
N MET A 225 -2.13 -17.17 7.48
CA MET A 225 -2.65 -17.32 6.12
C MET A 225 -3.98 -16.60 5.93
N ALA A 226 -4.87 -16.60 6.94
CA ALA A 226 -6.10 -15.81 6.88
C ALA A 226 -5.81 -14.31 6.78
N TYR A 227 -4.84 -13.81 7.55
CA TYR A 227 -4.42 -12.41 7.51
C TYR A 227 -3.75 -12.06 6.17
N LEU A 228 -2.82 -12.89 5.70
CA LEU A 228 -2.14 -12.70 4.42
C LEU A 228 -3.13 -12.71 3.24
N ARG A 229 -4.09 -13.63 3.25
CA ARG A 229 -5.20 -13.67 2.27
C ARG A 229 -6.03 -12.39 2.32
N TRP A 230 -6.37 -11.91 3.52
CA TRP A 230 -7.14 -10.67 3.68
C TRP A 230 -6.40 -9.46 3.10
N LEU A 231 -5.10 -9.33 3.38
CA LEU A 231 -4.26 -8.27 2.82
C LEU A 231 -4.14 -8.36 1.29
N LEU A 232 -3.98 -9.58 0.75
CA LEU A 232 -3.94 -9.79 -0.71
C LEU A 232 -5.25 -9.36 -1.37
N ALA A 233 -6.40 -9.70 -0.77
CA ALA A 233 -7.68 -9.23 -1.27
C ALA A 233 -7.80 -7.70 -1.16
N TYR A 234 -7.38 -7.13 -0.03
CA TYR A 234 -7.43 -5.70 0.25
C TYR A 234 -6.57 -4.87 -0.72
N PHE A 235 -5.38 -5.35 -1.05
CA PHE A 235 -4.46 -4.72 -1.99
C PHE A 235 -4.53 -5.32 -3.40
N GLN A 236 -5.64 -5.98 -3.75
CA GLN A 236 -5.93 -6.47 -5.11
C GLN A 236 -4.80 -7.34 -5.72
N GLY A 237 -4.16 -8.16 -4.88
CA GLY A 237 -3.07 -9.06 -5.28
C GLY A 237 -1.69 -8.41 -5.36
N ASP A 238 -1.53 -7.12 -5.04
CA ASP A 238 -0.21 -6.48 -4.96
C ASP A 238 0.57 -7.03 -3.77
N VAL A 239 1.59 -7.84 -4.07
CA VAL A 239 2.40 -8.54 -3.06
C VAL A 239 3.22 -7.56 -2.24
N ARG A 240 3.68 -6.44 -2.82
CA ARG A 240 4.52 -5.47 -2.11
C ARG A 240 3.71 -4.72 -1.06
N LEU A 241 2.51 -4.27 -1.42
CA LEU A 241 1.60 -3.60 -0.48
C LEU A 241 1.08 -4.56 0.59
N THR A 242 0.78 -5.80 0.19
CA THR A 242 0.40 -6.87 1.11
C THR A 242 1.47 -7.12 2.15
N LEU A 243 2.71 -7.34 1.75
CA LEU A 243 3.82 -7.59 2.68
C LEU A 243 4.15 -6.37 3.54
N ALA A 244 4.02 -5.16 2.98
CA ALA A 244 4.15 -3.94 3.76
C ALA A 244 3.05 -3.81 4.81
N GLY A 245 1.81 -4.17 4.48
CA GLY A 245 0.69 -4.21 5.42
C GLY A 245 0.87 -5.31 6.46
N TYR A 246 1.43 -6.46 6.07
CA TYR A 246 1.73 -7.56 6.98
C TYR A 246 2.72 -7.13 8.07
N ASN A 247 3.80 -6.45 7.68
CA ASN A 247 4.88 -6.03 8.59
C ASN A 247 4.59 -4.72 9.36
N ALA A 248 3.97 -3.73 8.72
CA ALA A 248 3.80 -2.37 9.26
C ALA A 248 2.34 -1.95 9.50
N GLY A 249 1.38 -2.83 9.20
CA GLY A 249 -0.04 -2.54 9.23
C GLY A 249 -0.56 -1.88 7.95
N GLU A 250 -1.79 -2.21 7.55
CA GLU A 250 -2.47 -1.65 6.38
C GLU A 250 -2.63 -0.13 6.49
N GLY A 251 -2.84 0.39 7.70
CA GLY A 251 -2.98 1.82 7.96
C GLY A 251 -1.71 2.61 7.61
N ALA A 252 -0.53 2.02 7.80
CA ALA A 252 0.73 2.62 7.37
C ALA A 252 0.80 2.65 5.84
N VAL A 253 0.43 1.56 5.17
CA VAL A 253 0.40 1.51 3.70
C VAL A 253 -0.55 2.56 3.12
N LEU A 254 -1.73 2.74 3.71
CA LEU A 254 -2.68 3.78 3.30
C LEU A 254 -2.15 5.19 3.55
N ARG A 255 -1.55 5.43 4.73
CA ARG A 255 -1.01 6.74 5.13
C ARG A 255 0.07 7.22 4.15
N TYR A 256 0.95 6.32 3.73
CA TYR A 256 2.01 6.64 2.78
C TYR A 256 1.58 6.45 1.32
N GLY A 257 0.47 5.76 1.07
CA GLY A 257 0.00 5.48 -0.29
C GLY A 257 0.86 4.47 -1.04
N GLY A 258 1.58 3.60 -0.31
CA GLY A 258 2.56 2.67 -0.84
C GLY A 258 3.31 1.93 0.27
N VAL A 259 4.42 1.26 -0.09
CA VAL A 259 5.33 0.65 0.90
C VAL A 259 5.90 1.78 1.79
N PRO A 260 5.64 1.79 3.11
CA PRO A 260 6.09 2.85 4.01
C PRO A 260 7.62 3.06 3.95
N PRO A 261 8.12 4.28 4.21
CA PRO A 261 9.55 4.60 4.16
C PRO A 261 10.33 4.05 5.38
N TYR A 262 9.83 3.01 6.04
CA TYR A 262 10.52 2.34 7.13
C TYR A 262 11.57 1.38 6.55
N ALA A 263 12.81 1.49 7.03
CA ALA A 263 13.92 0.66 6.53
C ALA A 263 13.63 -0.84 6.73
N GLU A 264 13.10 -1.22 7.90
CA GLU A 264 12.68 -2.58 8.24
C GLU A 264 11.66 -3.12 7.22
N THR A 265 10.57 -2.38 6.97
CA THR A 265 9.50 -2.78 6.06
C THR A 265 9.97 -2.88 4.62
N ARG A 266 10.82 -1.95 4.16
CA ARG A 266 11.39 -2.01 2.81
C ARG A 266 12.28 -3.24 2.62
N ALA A 267 13.16 -3.52 3.58
CA ALA A 267 14.01 -4.69 3.56
C ALA A 267 13.19 -6.00 3.61
N TYR A 268 12.15 -6.04 4.44
CA TYR A 268 11.21 -7.14 4.55
C TYR A 268 10.53 -7.45 3.20
N VAL A 269 9.94 -6.42 2.57
CA VAL A 269 9.28 -6.54 1.26
C VAL A 269 10.27 -7.02 0.19
N GLU A 270 11.47 -6.44 0.14
CA GLU A 270 12.51 -6.82 -0.84
C GLU A 270 12.97 -8.27 -0.67
N LYS A 271 13.21 -8.70 0.57
CA LYS A 271 13.64 -10.07 0.89
C LYS A 271 12.61 -11.10 0.42
N ILE A 272 11.35 -10.89 0.76
CA ILE A 272 10.29 -11.86 0.47
C ILE A 272 9.92 -11.84 -1.02
N THR A 273 9.84 -10.68 -1.66
CA THR A 273 9.55 -10.61 -3.11
C THR A 273 10.65 -11.24 -3.95
N ARG A 274 11.93 -11.16 -3.52
CA ARG A 274 13.04 -11.89 -4.15
C ARG A 274 12.88 -13.41 -3.99
N ALA A 275 12.48 -13.90 -2.82
CA ALA A 275 12.29 -15.33 -2.56
C ALA A 275 11.05 -15.90 -3.27
N TYR A 276 9.94 -15.16 -3.27
CA TYR A 276 8.69 -15.55 -3.93
C TYR A 276 8.77 -15.45 -5.46
N GLY A 277 9.53 -14.47 -5.97
CA GLY A 277 9.78 -14.29 -7.40
C GLY A 277 8.61 -13.70 -8.20
N GLN A 278 7.56 -13.20 -7.53
CA GLN A 278 6.40 -12.55 -8.14
C GLN A 278 6.03 -11.28 -7.36
N LEU A 279 5.51 -10.28 -8.06
CA LEU A 279 5.04 -9.02 -7.47
C LEU A 279 3.50 -8.92 -7.44
N ALA A 280 2.82 -9.77 -8.19
CA ALA A 280 1.39 -10.03 -8.13
C ALA A 280 1.16 -11.46 -7.64
N HIS A 281 0.18 -11.63 -6.76
CA HIS A 281 -0.38 -12.94 -6.46
C HIS A 281 -1.61 -13.16 -7.35
N PRO A 282 -1.89 -14.39 -7.82
CA PRO A 282 -3.16 -14.69 -8.47
C PRO A 282 -4.37 -14.24 -7.63
N PRO A 283 -5.51 -13.91 -8.24
CA PRO A 283 -6.70 -13.52 -7.51
C PRO A 283 -7.05 -14.58 -6.44
N VAL A 284 -7.10 -14.14 -5.18
CA VAL A 284 -7.65 -14.93 -4.09
C VAL A 284 -9.16 -14.76 -4.12
N THR A 285 -9.89 -15.78 -4.56
CA THR A 285 -11.35 -15.73 -4.66
C THR A 285 -11.95 -15.38 -3.28
N PRO A 286 -12.89 -14.43 -3.18
CA PRO A 286 -13.65 -14.25 -1.96
C PRO A 286 -14.49 -15.52 -1.76
N VAL A 287 -14.17 -16.37 -0.76
CA VAL A 287 -15.05 -17.49 -0.37
C VAL A 287 -16.32 -16.96 0.31
N THR A 288 -16.35 -15.66 0.61
CA THR A 288 -17.51 -14.91 1.09
C THR A 288 -17.44 -13.51 0.48
N GLY A 289 -18.59 -12.93 0.13
CA GLY A 289 -18.68 -11.47 0.02
C GLY A 289 -18.10 -10.85 1.31
N PRO A 290 -17.57 -9.61 1.27
CA PRO A 290 -16.86 -9.03 2.40
C PRO A 290 -17.68 -9.32 3.65
N ALA A 291 -17.08 -10.00 4.64
CA ALA A 291 -17.74 -10.28 5.90
C ALA A 291 -18.45 -9.00 6.31
N ARG A 292 -19.72 -9.07 6.75
CA ARG A 292 -20.32 -7.95 7.47
C ARG A 292 -19.45 -7.77 8.70
N LEU A 293 -18.42 -6.94 8.56
CA LEU A 293 -17.63 -6.48 9.66
C LEU A 293 -18.64 -5.75 10.52
N ASN A 294 -18.91 -6.25 11.72
CA ASN A 294 -19.78 -5.54 12.67
C ASN A 294 -19.20 -4.14 13.03
N ARG A 295 -18.05 -3.77 12.46
CA ARG A 295 -17.56 -2.41 12.24
C ARG A 295 -16.43 -2.41 11.19
N PRO A 296 -16.38 -1.46 10.22
CA PRO A 296 -15.14 -1.22 9.49
C PRO A 296 -14.03 -0.80 10.47
N PRO A 297 -12.77 -1.23 10.28
CA PRO A 297 -11.69 -0.87 11.19
C PRO A 297 -11.39 0.63 10.99
N PHE A 298 -11.59 1.38 12.07
CA PHE A 298 -11.47 2.85 12.19
C PHE A 298 -12.59 3.67 11.56
N ALA A 299 -13.77 3.67 12.19
CA ALA A 299 -14.57 4.88 12.22
C ALA A 299 -13.81 5.93 13.06
N THR A 300 -13.14 6.87 12.40
CA THR A 300 -12.69 8.10 13.05
C THR A 300 -13.91 8.95 13.36
N GLY A 301 -14.46 8.80 14.56
CA GLY A 301 -15.44 9.69 15.16
C GLY A 301 -15.12 9.83 16.65
N PRO A 302 -15.43 10.97 17.29
CA PRO A 302 -15.16 11.14 18.72
C PRO A 302 -15.93 10.08 19.51
N ALA A 303 -15.31 9.58 20.58
CA ALA A 303 -15.91 8.59 21.46
C ALA A 303 -17.32 9.01 21.87
N ALA A 304 -18.31 8.13 21.72
CA ALA A 304 -19.61 8.33 22.33
C ALA A 304 -19.40 8.51 23.84
N PRO A 305 -20.03 9.51 24.47
CA PRO A 305 -19.89 9.68 25.91
C PRO A 305 -20.36 8.43 26.64
N ALA A 306 -19.59 8.02 27.64
CA ALA A 306 -19.94 6.90 28.51
C ALA A 306 -21.37 7.10 29.06
N PRO A 307 -22.18 6.04 29.17
CA PRO A 307 -23.50 6.17 29.75
C PRO A 307 -23.34 6.69 31.18
N LEU A 308 -23.95 7.84 31.44
CA LEU A 308 -24.10 8.38 32.79
C LEU A 308 -24.78 7.29 33.63
N LEU A 309 -24.03 6.75 34.59
CA LEU A 309 -24.57 6.01 35.72
C LEU A 309 -25.53 6.96 36.46
N VAL A 310 -26.82 6.86 36.13
CA VAL A 310 -27.89 7.41 36.95
C VAL A 310 -27.83 6.63 38.26
N LYS A 311 -27.26 7.24 39.30
CA LYS A 311 -27.48 6.80 40.68
C LYS A 311 -28.97 6.96 40.97
N THR A 312 -29.72 5.87 40.94
CA THR A 312 -31.04 5.82 41.54
C THR A 312 -30.88 5.95 43.05
N GLN A 313 -31.22 7.11 43.60
CA GLN A 313 -31.51 7.24 45.03
C GLN A 313 -32.79 6.44 45.35
N PRO A 314 -32.84 5.69 46.46
CA PRO A 314 -34.07 5.07 46.89
C PRO A 314 -35.02 6.15 47.43
N ALA A 315 -36.23 6.19 46.89
CA ALA A 315 -37.32 6.99 47.42
C ALA A 315 -37.64 6.52 48.85
N GLY A 316 -37.55 7.44 49.80
CA GLY A 316 -37.97 7.23 51.17
C GLY A 316 -39.47 6.93 51.24
N ASN A 317 -39.80 5.90 52.01
CA ASN A 317 -41.14 5.59 52.48
C ASN A 317 -41.63 6.70 53.41
N ALA A 318 -42.74 7.32 53.06
CA ALA A 318 -43.58 8.07 53.99
C ALA A 318 -45.04 7.98 53.57
N ALA A 319 -45.82 7.13 54.24
CA ALA A 319 -47.19 7.44 54.63
C ALA A 319 -47.71 6.38 55.63
N ASN A 320 -47.95 6.84 56.85
CA ASN A 320 -48.80 6.21 57.86
C ASN A 320 -50.20 5.89 57.32
N ARG A 321 -50.69 4.68 57.62
CA ARG A 321 -51.91 4.44 58.40
C ARG A 321 -51.95 3.00 58.89
#